data_AF-A0AAU5NRY2-F1
#
_entry.id   AF-A0AAU5NRY2-F1
#
_cell.length_a   1.000
_cell.length_b   1.000
_cell.length_c   1.000
_cell.angle_alpha   90.00
_cell.angle_beta   90.00
_cell.angle_gamma   90.00
#
_symmetry.space_group_name_H-M   'P 1'
#
loop_
_entity.id
_entity.type
_entity.pdbx_description
1 polymer ?
#
loop_
_entity_poly.entity_id
_entity_poly.type
_entity_poly.pdbx_seq_one_letter_code
_entity_poly.pdbx_strand_id
1 'polypeptide(L)'
;MGGDAYEAGASPYGTRLLIGDVQGEGLPAVAAAFAVLGAFRETAQSEPTRTAVADALGAAVERHNAFAARSGPERFVTALRFPVRRDTPALQRRRHRDT
;
A
#
# COMPACT_ATOMS: atom_id res chain seq x y z
N MET A 1 -19.13 -6.62 -8.72
CA MET A 1 -18.47 -7.62 -7.87
C MET A 1 -17.27 -6.98 -7.19
N GLY A 2 -17.23 -7.07 -5.87
CA GLY A 2 -16.07 -6.80 -5.05
C GLY A 2 -15.02 -7.89 -5.27
N GLY A 3 -13.77 -7.58 -4.98
CA GLY A 3 -12.64 -8.44 -5.26
C GLY A 3 -11.39 -7.93 -4.60
N ASP A 4 -10.26 -8.53 -4.93
CA ASP A 4 -8.99 -8.20 -4.30
C ASP A 4 -8.30 -7.01 -5.00
N ALA A 5 -7.74 -6.10 -4.20
CA ALA A 5 -6.90 -5.00 -4.62
C ALA A 5 -5.46 -5.23 -4.16
N TYR A 6 -4.51 -5.03 -5.06
CA TYR A 6 -3.08 -5.20 -4.79
C TYR A 6 -2.28 -4.02 -5.34
N GLU A 7 -1.35 -3.51 -4.55
CA GLU A 7 -0.38 -2.52 -5.04
C GLU A 7 0.99 -2.73 -4.39
N ALA A 8 2.06 -2.67 -5.19
CA ALA A 8 3.43 -2.73 -4.71
C ALA A 8 4.20 -1.49 -5.17
N GLY A 9 4.92 -0.84 -4.25
CA GLY A 9 5.66 0.38 -4.52
C GLY A 9 6.97 0.47 -3.74
N ALA A 10 8.01 1.05 -4.36
CA ALA A 10 9.23 1.40 -3.65
C ALA A 10 9.01 2.66 -2.82
N SER A 11 9.56 2.72 -1.61
CA SER A 11 9.57 3.93 -0.78
C SER A 11 10.90 4.11 -0.04
N PRO A 12 11.15 5.27 0.59
CA PRO A 12 12.34 5.51 1.42
C PRO A 12 12.53 4.48 2.54
N TYR A 13 11.44 3.78 2.89
CA TYR A 13 11.39 2.80 3.98
C TYR A 13 11.40 1.35 3.45
N GLY A 14 11.77 1.15 2.18
CA GLY A 14 11.80 -0.13 1.49
C GLY A 14 10.57 -0.38 0.62
N THR A 15 10.49 -1.57 0.03
CA THR A 15 9.30 -1.99 -0.75
C THR A 15 8.10 -2.15 0.18
N ARG A 16 6.97 -1.56 -0.21
CA ARG A 16 5.67 -1.68 0.44
C ARG A 16 4.69 -2.43 -0.43
N LEU A 17 3.87 -3.27 0.18
CA LEU A 17 2.80 -4.03 -0.47
C LEU A 17 1.49 -3.74 0.26
N LEU A 18 0.49 -3.31 -0.49
CA LEU A 18 -0.91 -3.27 -0.11
C LEU A 18 -1.60 -4.50 -0.69
N ILE A 19 -2.32 -5.21 0.18
CA ILE A 19 -3.30 -6.23 -0.20
C ILE A 19 -4.59 -5.85 0.52
N GLY A 20 -5.68 -5.72 -0.22
CA GLY A 20 -7.01 -5.39 0.30
C GLY A 20 -8.07 -6.30 -0.30
N ASP A 21 -8.90 -6.93 0.52
CA ASP A 21 -10.17 -7.53 0.05
C ASP A 21 -11.26 -6.45 0.08
N VAL A 22 -11.91 -6.21 -1.05
CA VAL A 22 -12.97 -5.21 -1.20
C VAL A 22 -14.31 -5.89 -1.25
N GLN A 23 -15.05 -5.84 -0.14
CA GLN A 23 -16.42 -6.32 -0.13
C GLN A 23 -17.40 -5.25 -0.63
N GLY A 24 -18.21 -5.60 -1.64
CA GLY A 24 -19.24 -4.72 -2.21
C GLY A 24 -19.46 -5.03 -3.68
N GLU A 25 -20.17 -4.20 -4.44
CA GLU A 25 -20.17 -4.28 -5.89
C GLU A 25 -20.45 -2.92 -6.56
N GLY A 26 -20.07 -2.81 -7.84
CA GLY A 26 -20.32 -1.62 -8.63
C GLY A 26 -19.40 -0.46 -8.27
N LEU A 27 -19.82 0.74 -8.65
CA LEU A 27 -19.04 1.97 -8.49
C LEU A 27 -18.64 2.30 -7.03
N PRO A 28 -19.49 2.05 -6.00
CA PRO A 28 -19.10 2.28 -4.60
C PRO A 28 -17.86 1.49 -4.19
N ALA A 29 -17.86 0.17 -4.42
CA ALA A 29 -16.72 -0.69 -4.12
C ALA A 29 -15.43 -0.26 -4.85
N VAL A 30 -15.57 0.16 -6.12
CA VAL A 30 -14.45 0.69 -6.90
C VAL A 30 -13.92 2.01 -6.31
N ALA A 31 -14.82 2.91 -5.90
CA ALA A 31 -14.44 4.19 -5.33
C ALA A 31 -13.74 4.04 -3.97
N ALA A 32 -14.19 3.10 -3.14
CA ALA A 32 -13.52 2.75 -1.89
C ALA A 32 -12.11 2.20 -2.13
N ALA A 33 -11.93 1.36 -3.16
CA ALA A 33 -10.61 0.85 -3.53
C ALA A 33 -9.67 1.98 -3.95
N PHE A 34 -10.15 2.95 -4.74
CA PHE A 34 -9.35 4.12 -5.10
C PHE A 34 -8.98 4.99 -3.90
N ALA A 35 -9.87 5.15 -2.92
CA ALA A 35 -9.58 5.89 -1.70
C ALA A 35 -8.42 5.26 -0.91
N VAL A 36 -8.45 3.92 -0.76
CA VAL A 36 -7.38 3.17 -0.07
C VAL A 36 -6.08 3.20 -0.86
N LEU A 37 -6.10 3.01 -2.18
CA LEU A 37 -4.91 3.08 -3.03
C LEU A 37 -4.25 4.46 -2.99
N GLY A 38 -5.05 5.54 -3.00
CA GLY A 38 -4.56 6.91 -2.89
C GLY A 38 -3.85 7.15 -1.55
N ALA A 39 -4.50 6.78 -0.44
CA ALA A 39 -3.92 6.90 0.90
C ALA A 39 -2.66 6.04 1.06
N PHE A 40 -2.62 4.85 0.45
CA PHE A 40 -1.44 4.00 0.45
C PHE A 40 -0.28 4.67 -0.29
N ARG A 41 -0.49 5.20 -1.50
CA ARG A 41 0.57 5.86 -2.27
C ARG A 41 1.21 7.02 -1.52
N GLU A 42 0.39 7.81 -0.84
CA GLU A 42 0.85 8.95 -0.04
C GLU A 42 1.65 8.45 1.19
N THR A 43 1.00 7.66 2.04
CA THR A 43 1.60 7.23 3.32
C THR A 43 2.71 6.20 3.14
N ALA A 44 2.75 5.46 2.03
CA ALA A 44 3.87 4.62 1.66
C ALA A 44 5.17 5.41 1.56
N GLN A 45 5.10 6.65 1.06
CA GLN A 45 6.24 7.53 0.83
C GLN A 45 6.59 8.37 2.06
N SER A 46 5.59 8.85 2.81
CA SER A 46 5.80 9.78 3.91
C SER A 46 6.00 9.10 5.26
N GLU A 47 5.22 8.05 5.58
CA GLU A 47 5.14 7.51 6.93
C GLU A 47 6.18 6.40 7.18
N PRO A 48 7.07 6.52 8.18
CA PRO A 48 8.09 5.50 8.44
C PRO A 48 7.52 4.22 9.07
N THR A 49 6.42 4.33 9.82
CA THR A 49 5.87 3.20 10.58
C THR A 49 4.73 2.51 9.85
N ARG A 50 4.62 1.19 10.04
CA ARG A 50 3.52 0.40 9.44
C ARG A 50 2.18 0.76 10.04
N THR A 51 2.15 1.06 11.34
CA THR A 51 0.93 1.45 12.06
C THR A 51 0.37 2.75 11.52
N ALA A 52 1.20 3.78 11.30
CA ALA A 52 0.75 5.05 10.72
C ALA A 52 0.16 4.87 9.31
N VAL A 53 0.74 3.98 8.49
CA VAL A 53 0.14 3.61 7.20
C VAL A 53 -1.22 2.95 7.41
N ALA A 54 -1.31 1.93 8.26
CA ALA A 54 -2.56 1.22 8.51
C ALA A 54 -3.67 2.15 9.01
N ASP A 55 -3.35 3.06 9.93
CA ASP A 55 -4.28 4.05 10.47
C ASP A 55 -4.79 5.01 9.38
N ALA A 56 -3.89 5.47 8.49
CA ALA A 56 -4.27 6.33 7.37
C ALA A 56 -5.18 5.63 6.36
N LEU A 57 -4.95 4.34 6.10
CA LEU A 57 -5.83 3.53 5.24
C LEU A 57 -7.20 3.34 5.89
N GLY A 58 -7.27 3.04 7.19
CA GLY A 58 -8.51 2.96 7.94
C GLY A 58 -9.31 4.26 7.88
N ALA A 59 -8.64 5.40 8.11
CA ALA A 59 -9.25 6.72 8.01
C ALA A 59 -9.75 7.06 6.59
N ALA A 60 -9.07 6.56 5.54
CA ALA A 60 -9.52 6.74 4.16
C ALA A 60 -10.83 5.97 3.88
N VAL A 61 -10.95 4.74 4.39
CA VAL A 61 -12.18 3.94 4.32
C VAL A 61 -13.31 4.61 5.09
N GLU A 62 -13.06 5.06 6.32
CA GLU A 62 -14.06 5.74 7.14
C GLU A 62 -14.56 7.02 6.47
N ARG A 63 -13.66 7.85 5.93
CA ARG A 63 -14.03 9.06 5.17
C ARG A 63 -14.85 8.72 3.93
N HIS A 64 -14.47 7.67 3.20
CA HIS A 64 -15.22 7.22 2.03
C HIS A 64 -16.62 6.77 2.42
N ASN A 65 -16.75 5.91 3.43
CA ASN A 65 -18.03 5.40 3.93
C ASN A 65 -18.94 6.52 4.45
N ALA A 66 -18.37 7.50 5.15
CA ALA A 66 -19.11 8.68 5.61
C ALA A 66 -19.64 9.52 4.45
N PHE A 67 -18.87 9.67 3.37
CA PHE A 67 -19.32 10.35 2.15
C PHE A 67 -20.36 9.52 1.38
N ALA A 68 -20.23 8.19 1.41
CA ALA A 68 -21.05 7.24 0.68
C ALA A 68 -22.33 6.81 1.41
N ALA A 69 -22.81 7.55 2.42
CA ALA A 69 -23.86 7.21 3.39
C ALA A 69 -25.28 6.85 2.88
N ARG A 70 -25.40 6.15 1.74
CA ARG A 70 -26.60 5.50 1.20
C ARG A 70 -26.41 4.01 0.87
N SER A 71 -25.20 3.44 0.99
CA SER A 71 -24.87 2.12 0.42
C SER A 71 -24.45 1.01 1.40
N GLY A 72 -24.28 1.29 2.70
CA GLY A 72 -23.83 0.31 3.71
C GLY A 72 -22.30 0.22 3.85
N PRO A 73 -21.77 -0.44 4.89
CA PRO A 73 -20.34 -0.43 5.19
C PRO A 73 -19.56 -1.39 4.28
N GLU A 74 -18.66 -0.84 3.46
CA GLU A 74 -17.67 -1.62 2.71
C GLU A 74 -16.53 -2.03 3.66
N ARG A 75 -16.17 -3.32 3.63
CA ARG A 75 -15.09 -3.88 4.47
C ARG A 75 -13.83 -3.99 3.64
N PHE A 76 -12.75 -3.42 4.16
CA PHE A 76 -11.39 -3.50 3.63
C PHE A 76 -10.48 -4.18 4.65
N VAL A 77 -9.76 -5.21 4.23
CA VAL A 77 -8.76 -5.89 5.07
C VAL A 77 -7.37 -5.63 4.48
N THR A 78 -6.61 -4.74 5.11
CA THR A 78 -5.24 -4.38 4.68
C THR A 78 -4.21 -5.29 5.33
N ALA A 79 -3.41 -6.02 4.54
CA ALA A 79 -2.20 -6.68 5.01
C ALA A 79 -0.93 -5.95 4.51
N LEU A 80 -0.03 -5.58 5.44
CA LEU A 80 1.25 -4.90 5.17
C LEU A 80 2.42 -5.82 5.55
N ARG A 81 3.31 -6.15 4.61
CA ARG A 81 4.51 -6.98 4.85
C ARG A 81 5.81 -6.22 4.50
N PHE A 82 6.87 -6.43 5.29
CA PHE A 82 8.26 -6.03 5.00
C PHE A 82 9.25 -7.02 5.64
N PRO A 83 10.55 -7.11 5.26
CA PRO A 83 11.25 -6.58 4.08
C PRO A 83 11.75 -7.68 3.11
N VAL A 84 12.15 -7.30 1.89
CA VAL A 84 13.07 -8.08 1.03
C VAL A 84 14.32 -7.24 0.82
N ARG A 85 15.47 -7.69 1.36
CA ARG A 85 16.77 -7.18 0.94
C ARG A 85 17.06 -7.76 -0.44
N ARG A 86 17.33 -6.91 -1.44
CA ARG A 86 18.16 -7.31 -2.57
C ARG A 86 19.57 -6.87 -2.23
N ASP A 87 20.43 -7.84 -1.91
CA ASP A 87 21.86 -7.60 -1.97
C ASP A 87 22.22 -7.35 -3.43
N THR A 88 22.69 -6.14 -3.73
CA THR A 88 23.47 -5.92 -4.95
C THR A 88 24.86 -6.48 -4.63
N PRO A 89 25.35 -7.55 -5.28
CA PRO A 89 26.74 -7.95 -5.10
C PRO A 89 27.59 -6.78 -5.60
N ALA A 90 28.27 -6.11 -4.66
CA ALA A 90 29.27 -5.12 -5.00
C ALA A 90 30.35 -5.85 -5.79
N LEU A 91 30.37 -5.66 -7.11
CA LEU A 91 31.47 -6.07 -7.96
C LEU A 91 32.67 -5.19 -7.58
N GLN A 92 33.39 -5.59 -6.54
CA GLN A 92 34.66 -4.99 -6.17
C GLN A 92 35.69 -5.44 -7.21
N ARG A 93 35.72 -4.74 -8.36
CA ARG A 93 36.86 -4.81 -9.27
C ARG A 93 38.07 -4.23 -8.54
N ARG A 94 38.80 -5.09 -7.83
CA ARG A 94 40.17 -4.80 -7.41
C ARG A 94 40.96 -4.45 -8.67
N ARG A 95 41.45 -3.22 -8.72
CA ARG A 95 42.42 -2.78 -9.72
C ARG A 95 43.67 -3.63 -9.54
N HIS A 96 44.02 -4.41 -10.54
CA HIS A 96 45.39 -4.87 -10.71
C HIS A 96 46.13 -3.72 -11.39
N ARG A 97 46.97 -3.04 -10.60
CA ARG A 97 47.95 -2.08 -11.08
C ARG A 97 49.25 -2.90 -11.15
N ASP A 98 49.57 -3.41 -12.33
CA ASP A 98 50.92 -3.93 -12.58
C ASP A 98 51.77 -2.80 -13.15
N THR A 99 52.93 -2.68 -12.52
CA THR A 99 54.10 -1.83 -12.79
C THR A 99 54.67 -2.04 -14.18
#